data_AF-A0A3P6DDJ6-F1
#
_entry.id   AF-A0A3P6DDJ6-F1
#
_cell.length_a   1.000
_cell.length_b   1.000
_cell.length_c   1.000
_cell.angle_alpha   90.00
_cell.angle_beta   90.00
_cell.angle_gamma   90.00
#
_symmetry.space_group_name_H-M   'P 1'
#
loop_
_entity.id
_entity.type
_entity.pdbx_description
1 polymer ?
#
loop_
_entity_poly.entity_id
_entity_poly.type
_entity_poly.pdbx_seq_one_letter_code
_entity_poly.pdbx_strand_id
1 'polypeptide(L)'
;MPQGPMPEFSTSVKLKYVKLGYQYLVNHFLSLLLIPIMAIITVELLQMGPEEILNVWKSLHFDLAQVLCSSFVVIFISTVYFMSKPRTVYLVDYSCYKPPVTCRVPFATFMEYSRLFLNDKPKRVEFQMRILERSGLGEETCLPPAIHYIPPTPTMDEARSEAQMVIFSAMDDLFKKTGIMPKDINILIYSL
;
A
#
# COMPACT_ATOMS: atom_id res chain seq x y z
N MET A 1 -44.06 -15.21 -2.49
CA MET A 1 -42.74 -15.87 -2.64
C MET A 1 -41.66 -14.82 -2.47
N PRO A 2 -40.82 -14.85 -1.42
CA PRO A 2 -39.62 -14.03 -1.39
C PRO A 2 -38.40 -14.84 -1.84
N GLN A 3 -37.57 -14.20 -2.67
CA GLN A 3 -36.43 -14.76 -3.40
C GLN A 3 -35.32 -15.26 -2.46
N GLY A 4 -34.76 -16.42 -2.80
CA GLY A 4 -33.46 -16.89 -2.30
C GLY A 4 -32.28 -16.08 -2.89
N PRO A 5 -31.05 -16.36 -2.43
CA PRO A 5 -30.00 -15.36 -2.21
C PRO A 5 -29.22 -15.00 -3.48
N MET A 6 -28.74 -13.76 -3.58
CA MET A 6 -27.61 -13.42 -4.46
C MET A 6 -26.33 -13.28 -3.63
N PRO A 7 -25.36 -14.19 -3.73
CA PRO A 7 -24.03 -13.97 -3.20
C PRO A 7 -23.18 -13.23 -4.24
N GLU A 8 -23.15 -11.90 -4.17
CA GLU A 8 -22.15 -11.08 -4.89
C GLU A 8 -20.85 -10.97 -4.07
N PHE A 9 -20.08 -12.06 -4.00
CA PHE A 9 -18.73 -12.03 -3.40
C PHE A 9 -17.63 -12.65 -4.28
N SER A 10 -17.99 -13.19 -5.45
CA SER A 10 -17.07 -13.94 -6.31
C SER A 10 -16.25 -13.09 -7.29
N THR A 11 -16.59 -11.82 -7.49
CA THR A 11 -15.94 -10.92 -8.46
C THR A 11 -14.72 -10.20 -7.88
N SER A 12 -14.78 -9.78 -6.61
CA SER A 12 -13.68 -9.06 -5.94
C SER A 12 -12.42 -9.91 -5.77
N VAL A 13 -12.61 -11.18 -5.40
CA VAL A 13 -11.51 -12.14 -5.21
C VAL A 13 -10.79 -12.41 -6.54
N LYS A 14 -11.54 -12.65 -7.63
CA LYS A 14 -10.97 -12.85 -8.97
C LYS A 14 -10.20 -11.62 -9.45
N LEU A 15 -10.71 -10.41 -9.25
CA LEU A 15 -10.03 -9.18 -9.67
C LEU A 15 -8.70 -8.96 -8.95
N LYS A 16 -8.63 -9.28 -7.65
CA LYS A 16 -7.40 -9.16 -6.86
C LYS A 16 -6.30 -10.08 -7.38
N TYR A 17 -6.63 -11.34 -7.70
CA TYR A 17 -5.67 -12.28 -8.27
C TYR A 17 -5.30 -11.95 -9.72
N VAL A 18 -6.24 -11.43 -10.52
CA VAL A 18 -5.94 -10.96 -11.88
C VAL A 18 -4.97 -9.78 -11.85
N LYS A 19 -5.18 -8.81 -10.95
CA LYS A 19 -4.29 -7.67 -10.79
C LYS A 19 -2.90 -8.09 -10.30
N LEU A 20 -2.83 -9.01 -9.34
CA LEU A 20 -1.57 -9.55 -8.83
C LEU A 20 -0.82 -10.34 -9.93
N GLY A 21 -1.53 -11.20 -10.67
CA GLY A 21 -0.97 -11.96 -11.77
C GLY A 21 -0.48 -11.08 -12.90
N TYR A 22 -1.25 -10.05 -13.27
CA TYR A 22 -0.84 -9.06 -14.26
C TYR A 22 0.40 -8.28 -13.81
N GLN A 23 0.40 -7.78 -12.57
CA GLN A 23 1.53 -7.04 -12.03
C GLN A 23 2.79 -7.93 -11.94
N TYR A 24 2.64 -9.20 -11.56
CA TYR A 24 3.74 -10.17 -11.56
C TYR A 24 4.26 -10.46 -12.97
N LEU A 25 3.36 -10.70 -13.92
CA LEU A 25 3.68 -11.03 -15.31
C LEU A 25 4.37 -9.86 -16.01
N VAL A 26 3.90 -8.64 -15.84
CA VAL A 26 4.55 -7.43 -16.38
C VAL A 26 5.91 -7.21 -15.71
N ASN A 27 6.00 -7.35 -14.40
CA ASN A 27 7.25 -7.10 -13.67
C ASN A 27 8.34 -8.15 -13.95
N HIS A 28 7.95 -9.39 -14.27
CA HIS A 28 8.87 -10.50 -14.57
C HIS A 28 8.84 -10.95 -16.03
N PHE A 29 8.24 -10.16 -16.94
CA PHE A 29 8.01 -10.56 -18.34
C PHE A 29 9.30 -11.01 -19.04
N LEU A 30 10.37 -10.23 -18.89
CA LEU A 30 11.70 -10.57 -19.40
C LEU A 30 12.25 -11.86 -18.81
N SER A 31 12.07 -12.08 -17.50
CA SER A 31 12.52 -13.32 -16.84
C SER A 31 11.72 -14.53 -17.33
N LEU A 32 10.40 -14.38 -17.50
CA LEU A 32 9.52 -15.43 -18.00
C LEU A 32 9.84 -15.82 -19.45
N LEU A 33 10.37 -14.91 -20.26
CA LEU A 33 10.79 -15.18 -21.63
C LEU A 33 12.22 -15.75 -21.69
N LEU A 34 13.16 -15.26 -20.88
CA LEU A 34 14.56 -15.70 -20.90
C LEU A 34 14.77 -17.10 -20.33
N ILE A 35 14.08 -17.48 -19.23
CA ILE A 35 14.22 -18.80 -18.59
C ILE A 35 13.95 -19.96 -19.58
N PRO A 36 12.84 -20.01 -20.33
CA PRO A 36 12.57 -21.12 -21.26
C PRO A 36 13.55 -21.13 -22.43
N ILE A 37 13.98 -19.97 -22.93
CA ILE A 37 15.00 -19.90 -23.99
C ILE A 37 16.31 -20.52 -23.51
N MET A 38 16.76 -20.17 -22.30
CA MET A 38 17.96 -20.75 -21.71
C MET A 38 17.82 -22.25 -21.48
N ALA A 39 16.64 -22.71 -21.02
CA ALA A 39 16.37 -24.14 -20.83
C ALA A 39 16.44 -24.93 -22.14
N ILE A 40 15.85 -24.41 -23.23
CA ILE A 40 15.91 -25.05 -24.55
C ILE A 40 17.36 -25.14 -25.03
N ILE A 41 18.14 -24.05 -24.93
CA ILE A 41 19.56 -24.04 -25.32
C ILE A 41 20.35 -25.08 -24.52
N THR A 42 20.09 -25.21 -23.20
CA THR A 42 20.79 -26.21 -22.37
C THR A 42 20.43 -27.65 -22.74
N VAL A 43 19.19 -27.92 -23.13
CA VAL A 43 18.75 -29.26 -23.55
C VAL A 43 19.38 -29.63 -24.91
N GLU A 44 19.37 -28.70 -25.87
CA GLU A 44 20.04 -28.86 -27.17
C GLU A 44 21.54 -29.14 -27.01
N LEU A 45 22.22 -28.37 -26.14
CA LEU A 45 23.64 -28.58 -25.84
C LEU A 45 23.94 -29.93 -25.20
N LEU A 46 23.03 -30.46 -24.36
CA LEU A 46 23.20 -31.77 -23.73
C LEU A 46 22.96 -32.93 -24.70
N GLN A 47 22.14 -32.71 -25.73
CA GLN A 47 21.87 -33.70 -26.77
C GLN A 47 22.95 -33.74 -27.87
N MET A 48 23.69 -32.65 -28.07
CA MET A 48 24.82 -32.62 -29.01
C MET A 48 26.03 -33.44 -28.53
N GLY A 49 26.67 -34.14 -29.48
CA GLY A 49 27.92 -34.85 -29.20
C GLY A 49 29.12 -33.91 -29.01
N PRO A 50 30.19 -34.34 -28.32
CA PRO A 50 31.38 -33.50 -28.10
C PRO A 50 32.05 -33.03 -29.40
N GLU A 51 31.98 -33.84 -30.47
CA GLU A 51 32.50 -33.50 -31.79
C GLU A 51 31.65 -32.44 -32.50
N GLU A 52 30.32 -32.48 -32.33
CA GLU A 52 29.40 -31.48 -32.88
C GLU A 52 29.56 -30.14 -32.15
N ILE A 53 29.72 -30.16 -30.83
CA ILE A 53 30.03 -28.97 -30.02
C ILE A 53 31.34 -28.33 -30.49
N LEU A 54 32.36 -29.14 -30.74
CA LEU A 54 33.67 -28.67 -31.18
C LEU A 54 33.63 -28.13 -32.62
N ASN A 55 32.76 -28.70 -33.47
CA ASN A 55 32.54 -28.24 -34.84
C ASN A 55 31.68 -26.96 -34.88
N VAL A 56 30.68 -26.84 -34.01
CA VAL A 56 29.92 -25.60 -33.78
C VAL A 56 30.85 -24.53 -33.24
N TRP A 57 31.72 -24.83 -32.29
CA TRP A 57 32.71 -23.90 -31.74
C TRP A 57 33.76 -23.46 -32.78
N LYS A 58 34.18 -24.36 -33.67
CA LYS A 58 35.04 -24.03 -34.83
C LYS A 58 34.31 -23.22 -35.90
N SER A 59 33.04 -23.51 -36.14
CA SER A 59 32.14 -22.78 -37.05
C SER A 59 31.76 -21.40 -36.50
N LEU A 60 31.77 -21.26 -35.16
CA LEU A 60 31.82 -20.01 -34.41
C LEU A 60 33.20 -19.34 -34.55
N HIS A 61 33.71 -19.27 -35.77
CA HIS A 61 34.71 -18.30 -36.14
C HIS A 61 33.99 -16.95 -36.18
N PHE A 62 33.92 -16.29 -35.02
CA PHE A 62 33.21 -15.05 -34.84
C PHE A 62 33.78 -13.98 -35.79
N ASP A 63 33.06 -13.70 -36.87
CA ASP A 63 33.34 -12.54 -37.71
C ASP A 63 33.12 -11.28 -36.86
N LEU A 64 33.89 -10.22 -37.13
CA LEU A 64 33.81 -8.96 -36.38
C LEU A 64 32.36 -8.43 -36.34
N ALA A 65 31.62 -8.62 -37.43
CA ALA A 65 30.21 -8.27 -37.54
C ALA A 65 29.31 -9.05 -36.55
N GLN A 66 29.59 -10.33 -36.30
CA GLN A 66 28.82 -11.18 -35.38
C GLN A 66 29.09 -10.80 -33.91
N VAL A 67 30.33 -10.44 -33.57
CA VAL A 67 30.68 -9.92 -32.23
C VAL A 67 30.00 -8.58 -31.97
N LEU A 68 30.03 -7.68 -32.96
CA LEU A 68 29.36 -6.38 -32.87
C LEU A 68 27.83 -6.53 -32.76
N CYS A 69 27.23 -7.44 -33.53
CA CYS A 69 25.78 -7.69 -33.47
C CYS A 69 25.36 -8.29 -32.12
N SER A 70 26.08 -9.31 -31.63
CA SER A 70 25.76 -9.94 -30.34
C SER A 70 25.96 -8.99 -29.16
N SER A 71 27.04 -8.20 -29.15
CA SER A 71 27.25 -7.18 -28.12
C SER A 71 26.17 -6.09 -28.15
N PHE A 72 25.76 -5.62 -29.34
CA PHE A 72 24.65 -4.68 -29.48
C PHE A 72 23.34 -5.24 -28.91
N VAL A 73 23.01 -6.50 -29.24
CA VAL A 73 21.80 -7.17 -28.73
C VAL A 73 21.85 -7.30 -27.20
N VAL A 74 22.98 -7.68 -26.62
CA VAL A 74 23.14 -7.79 -25.15
C VAL A 74 22.98 -6.42 -24.49
N ILE A 75 23.61 -5.38 -25.03
CA ILE A 75 23.48 -4.00 -24.51
C ILE A 75 22.04 -3.52 -24.63
N PHE A 76 21.37 -3.79 -25.75
CA PHE A 76 19.99 -3.42 -25.98
C PHE A 76 19.04 -4.11 -24.99
N ILE A 77 19.14 -5.44 -24.85
CA ILE A 77 18.32 -6.23 -23.90
C ILE A 77 18.57 -5.74 -22.47
N SER A 78 19.83 -5.52 -22.08
CA SER A 78 20.19 -5.02 -20.75
C SER A 78 19.60 -3.64 -20.49
N THR A 79 19.73 -2.71 -21.45
CA THR A 79 19.16 -1.36 -21.35
C THR A 79 17.64 -1.41 -21.19
N VAL A 80 16.96 -2.18 -22.04
CA VAL A 80 15.50 -2.37 -21.95
C VAL A 80 15.13 -2.96 -20.58
N TYR A 81 15.86 -3.96 -20.09
CA TYR A 81 15.62 -4.57 -18.77
C TYR A 81 15.76 -3.56 -17.63
N PHE A 82 16.82 -2.75 -17.62
CA PHE A 82 17.01 -1.71 -16.61
C PHE A 82 15.96 -0.60 -16.68
N MET A 83 15.53 -0.22 -17.89
CA MET A 83 14.47 0.80 -18.07
C MET A 83 13.07 0.28 -17.74
N SER A 84 12.81 -1.02 -17.96
CA SER A 84 11.53 -1.66 -17.65
C SER A 84 11.37 -2.00 -16.16
N LYS A 85 12.44 -1.96 -15.36
CA LYS A 85 12.36 -2.24 -13.93
C LYS A 85 11.54 -1.13 -13.24
N PRO A 86 10.47 -1.48 -12.50
CA PRO A 86 9.69 -0.47 -11.78
C PRO A 86 10.58 0.25 -10.78
N ARG A 87 10.42 1.57 -10.70
CA ARG A 87 11.11 2.38 -9.70
C ARG A 87 10.56 2.04 -8.33
N THR A 88 11.45 1.72 -7.40
CA THR A 88 11.09 1.45 -6.00
C THR A 88 10.69 2.75 -5.32
N VAL A 89 9.56 2.72 -4.61
CA VAL A 89 9.08 3.84 -3.79
C VAL A 89 9.42 3.52 -2.34
N TYR A 90 10.06 4.46 -1.66
CA TYR A 90 10.50 4.31 -0.28
C TYR A 90 9.74 5.27 0.62
N LEU A 91 9.37 4.80 1.81
CA LEU A 91 8.92 5.66 2.90
C LEU A 91 10.17 6.24 3.56
N VAL A 92 10.39 7.55 3.39
CA VAL A 92 11.54 8.24 3.98
C VAL A 92 11.31 8.50 5.46
N ASP A 93 10.12 9.00 5.81
CA ASP A 93 9.76 9.31 7.18
C ASP A 93 8.23 9.35 7.35
N TYR A 94 7.77 9.29 8.61
CA TYR A 94 6.37 9.43 9.01
C TYR A 94 6.25 10.23 10.31
N SER A 95 5.11 10.89 10.47
CA SER A 95 4.71 11.58 11.70
C SER A 95 3.23 11.33 11.97
N CYS A 96 2.86 11.29 13.25
CA CYS A 96 1.49 11.12 13.69
C CYS A 96 1.17 12.15 14.77
N TYR A 97 0.02 12.79 14.64
CA TYR A 97 -0.48 13.66 15.70
C TYR A 97 -0.84 12.84 16.94
N LYS A 98 -0.30 13.24 18.09
CA LYS A 98 -0.69 12.71 19.40
C LYS A 98 -1.55 13.75 20.11
N PRO A 99 -2.85 13.47 20.34
CA PRO A 99 -3.72 14.38 21.07
C PRO A 99 -3.21 14.66 22.50
N PRO A 100 -3.49 15.84 23.05
CA PRO A 100 -3.19 16.13 24.45
C PRO A 100 -4.05 15.28 25.39
N VAL A 101 -3.60 15.12 26.63
CA VAL A 101 -4.29 14.33 27.67
C VAL A 101 -5.70 14.84 27.98
N THR A 102 -5.99 16.10 27.68
CA THR A 102 -7.33 16.70 27.81
C THR A 102 -8.35 16.09 26.85
N CYS A 103 -7.90 15.48 25.75
CA CYS A 103 -8.78 14.80 24.80
C CYS A 103 -9.08 13.35 25.20
N ARG A 104 -8.41 12.81 26.23
CA ARG A 104 -8.58 11.43 26.70
C ARG A 104 -9.96 11.24 27.32
N VAL A 105 -10.64 10.16 26.96
CA VAL A 105 -11.95 9.79 27.50
C VAL A 105 -11.91 8.36 28.03
N PRO A 106 -11.74 8.18 29.36
CA PRO A 106 -11.91 6.90 30.02
C PRO A 106 -13.32 6.34 29.83
N PHE A 107 -13.47 5.01 29.95
CA PHE A 107 -14.77 4.35 29.76
C PHE A 107 -15.83 4.86 30.73
N ALA A 108 -15.45 5.12 31.98
CA ALA A 108 -16.34 5.68 32.99
C ALA A 108 -16.90 7.04 32.55
N THR A 109 -16.04 7.96 32.10
CA THR A 109 -16.42 9.29 31.61
C THR A 109 -17.35 9.18 30.40
N PHE A 110 -17.01 8.33 29.43
CA PHE A 110 -17.85 8.10 28.25
C PHE A 110 -19.24 7.60 28.62
N MET A 111 -19.33 6.65 29.56
CA MET A 111 -20.60 6.08 30.00
C MET A 111 -21.43 7.05 30.83
N GLU A 112 -20.79 7.89 31.66
CA GLU A 112 -21.46 8.98 32.37
C GLU A 112 -22.06 9.98 31.40
N TYR A 113 -21.27 10.45 30.43
CA TYR A 113 -21.72 11.42 29.42
C TYR A 113 -22.85 10.85 28.56
N SER A 114 -22.75 9.57 28.19
CA SER A 114 -23.80 8.88 27.44
C SER A 114 -25.12 8.82 28.23
N ARG A 115 -25.08 8.59 29.55
CA ARG A 115 -26.28 8.60 30.40
C ARG A 115 -26.88 10.00 30.57
N LEU A 116 -26.05 11.04 30.64
CA LEU A 116 -26.51 12.43 30.74
C LEU A 116 -27.17 12.89 29.43
N PHE A 117 -26.53 12.64 28.29
CA PHE A 117 -26.99 13.09 26.98
C PHE A 117 -28.13 12.23 26.41
N LEU A 118 -28.16 10.93 26.71
CA LEU A 118 -29.17 9.98 26.25
C LEU A 118 -30.05 9.48 27.40
N ASN A 119 -30.32 10.33 28.39
CA ASN A 119 -31.12 10.01 29.58
C ASN A 119 -32.47 9.35 29.24
N ASP A 120 -33.15 9.81 28.20
CA ASP A 120 -34.46 9.30 27.76
C ASP A 120 -34.35 8.03 26.88
N LYS A 121 -33.14 7.54 26.63
CA LYS A 121 -32.83 6.50 25.63
C LYS A 121 -31.92 5.40 26.21
N PRO A 122 -32.33 4.69 27.27
CA PRO A 122 -31.49 3.70 27.97
C PRO A 122 -30.96 2.58 27.07
N LYS A 123 -31.79 2.10 26.12
CA LYS A 123 -31.37 1.08 25.14
C LYS A 123 -30.18 1.51 24.27
N ARG A 124 -30.03 2.83 23.99
CA ARG A 124 -28.88 3.35 23.21
C ARG A 124 -27.62 3.38 24.05
N VAL A 125 -27.74 3.75 25.33
CA VAL A 125 -26.62 3.72 26.29
C VAL A 125 -26.10 2.30 26.46
N GLU A 126 -26.98 1.31 26.64
CA GLU A 126 -26.59 -0.11 26.70
C GLU A 126 -25.95 -0.61 25.39
N PHE A 127 -26.41 -0.12 24.25
CA PHE A 127 -25.81 -0.45 22.96
C PHE A 127 -24.39 0.13 22.83
N GLN A 128 -24.19 1.39 23.20
CA GLN A 128 -22.87 2.01 23.24
C GLN A 128 -21.92 1.29 24.20
N MET A 129 -22.40 0.88 25.38
CA MET A 129 -21.62 0.09 26.34
C MET A 129 -21.14 -1.24 25.74
N ARG A 130 -22.05 -2.00 25.09
CA ARG A 130 -21.69 -3.27 24.45
C ARG A 130 -20.70 -3.09 23.30
N ILE A 131 -20.78 -1.98 22.56
CA ILE A 131 -19.77 -1.65 21.55
C ILE A 131 -18.44 -1.37 22.23
N LEU A 132 -18.43 -0.52 23.26
CA LEU A 132 -17.21 -0.11 23.96
C LEU A 132 -16.45 -1.33 24.50
N GLU A 133 -17.16 -2.25 25.17
CA GLU A 133 -16.60 -3.50 25.72
C GLU A 133 -15.99 -4.44 24.66
N ARG A 134 -16.41 -4.33 23.40
CA ARG A 134 -15.99 -5.22 22.30
C ARG A 134 -15.14 -4.53 21.25
N SER A 135 -14.92 -3.23 21.38
CA SER A 135 -14.24 -2.40 20.38
C SER A 135 -12.72 -2.57 20.35
N GLY A 136 -12.13 -3.12 21.43
CA GLY A 136 -10.69 -3.16 21.61
C GLY A 136 -10.06 -1.80 21.93
N LEU A 137 -10.88 -0.78 22.21
CA LEU A 137 -10.41 0.52 22.71
C LEU A 137 -9.84 0.38 24.13
N GLY A 138 -8.93 1.29 24.49
CA GLY A 138 -8.33 1.34 25.82
C GLY A 138 -8.72 2.61 26.57
N GLU A 139 -8.33 2.69 27.84
CA GLU A 139 -8.60 3.86 28.71
C GLU A 139 -7.86 5.14 28.29
N GLU A 140 -6.90 5.04 27.35
CA GLU A 140 -6.15 6.17 26.78
C GLU A 140 -6.77 6.69 25.46
N THR A 141 -7.93 6.16 25.06
CA THR A 141 -8.61 6.58 23.83
C THR A 141 -8.99 8.07 23.92
N CYS A 142 -8.69 8.81 22.86
CA CYS A 142 -9.01 10.23 22.77
C CYS A 142 -10.20 10.46 21.83
N LEU A 143 -11.04 11.45 22.15
CA LEU A 143 -12.14 11.90 21.29
C LEU A 143 -11.93 13.36 20.84
N PRO A 144 -12.51 13.76 19.70
CA PRO A 144 -12.44 15.13 19.21
C PRO A 144 -12.99 16.15 20.22
N PRO A 145 -12.44 17.38 20.29
CA PRO A 145 -12.90 18.44 21.20
C PRO A 145 -14.42 18.64 21.21
N ALA A 146 -15.05 18.59 20.03
CA ALA A 146 -16.49 18.75 19.84
C ALA A 146 -17.36 17.76 20.65
N ILE A 147 -16.82 16.59 20.99
CA ILE A 147 -17.52 15.54 21.72
C ILE A 147 -17.44 15.75 23.25
N HIS A 148 -16.52 16.58 23.74
CA HIS A 148 -16.35 16.86 25.16
C HIS A 148 -17.36 17.88 25.70
N TYR A 149 -18.09 18.58 24.83
CA TYR A 149 -19.18 19.47 25.25
C TYR A 149 -20.42 18.68 25.69
N ILE A 150 -21.19 19.24 26.63
CA ILE A 150 -22.49 18.68 27.05
C ILE A 150 -23.57 19.73 26.78
N PRO A 151 -24.44 19.54 25.76
CA PRO A 151 -24.44 18.44 24.79
C PRO A 151 -23.29 18.55 23.76
N PRO A 152 -22.89 17.45 23.10
CA PRO A 152 -21.88 17.47 22.05
C PRO A 152 -22.24 18.40 20.89
N THR A 153 -21.24 19.01 20.25
CA THR A 153 -21.42 19.97 19.14
C THR A 153 -20.75 19.51 17.84
N PRO A 154 -21.17 18.37 17.24
CA PRO A 154 -20.55 17.83 16.04
C PRO A 154 -20.94 18.61 14.79
N THR A 155 -20.39 19.81 14.62
CA THR A 155 -20.60 20.66 13.45
C THR A 155 -19.51 20.43 12.40
N MET A 156 -19.78 20.82 11.16
CA MET A 156 -18.79 20.80 10.08
C MET A 156 -17.58 21.71 10.37
N ASP A 157 -17.80 22.81 11.11
CA ASP A 157 -16.74 23.75 11.44
C ASP A 157 -15.81 23.17 12.52
N GLU A 158 -16.37 22.47 13.51
CA GLU A 158 -15.57 21.72 14.50
C GLU A 158 -14.77 20.58 13.85
N ALA A 159 -15.40 19.81 12.95
CA ALA A 159 -14.71 18.74 12.21
C ALA A 159 -13.56 19.29 11.33
N ARG A 160 -13.77 20.45 10.68
CA ARG A 160 -12.72 21.12 9.91
C ARG A 160 -11.57 21.58 10.83
N SER A 161 -11.90 22.13 11.99
CA SER A 161 -10.92 22.61 12.97
C SER A 161 -10.07 21.46 13.52
N GLU A 162 -10.69 20.32 13.82
CA GLU A 162 -9.98 19.09 14.20
C GLU A 162 -9.05 18.62 13.07
N ALA A 163 -9.57 18.49 11.84
CA ALA A 163 -8.78 18.03 10.71
C ALA A 163 -7.55 18.92 10.47
N GLN A 164 -7.72 20.24 10.53
CA GLN A 164 -6.61 21.20 10.42
C GLN A 164 -5.58 20.99 11.53
N MET A 165 -6.02 20.88 12.79
CA MET A 165 -5.14 20.65 13.93
C MET A 165 -4.32 19.36 13.74
N VAL A 166 -4.97 18.26 13.39
CA VAL A 166 -4.34 16.93 13.24
C VAL A 166 -3.37 16.92 12.06
N ILE A 167 -3.81 17.37 10.89
CA ILE A 167 -3.02 17.33 9.65
C ILE A 167 -1.81 18.26 9.75
N PHE A 168 -2.02 19.52 10.14
CA PHE A 168 -0.92 20.49 10.18
C PHE A 168 0.09 20.18 11.27
N SER A 169 -0.34 19.73 12.46
CA SER A 169 0.61 19.31 13.50
C SER A 169 1.49 18.15 13.02
N ALA A 170 0.89 17.15 12.34
CA ALA A 170 1.66 16.01 11.81
C ALA A 170 2.62 16.45 10.69
N MET A 171 2.20 17.37 9.81
CA MET A 171 3.03 17.91 8.74
C MET A 171 4.20 18.74 9.28
N ASP A 172 3.94 19.62 10.26
CA ASP A 172 4.97 20.46 10.89
C ASP A 172 6.04 19.59 11.56
N ASP A 173 5.63 18.56 12.29
CA ASP A 173 6.55 17.59 12.90
C ASP A 173 7.36 16.83 11.84
N LEU A 174 6.72 16.42 10.73
CA LEU A 174 7.39 15.71 9.64
C LEU A 174 8.44 16.60 8.95
N PHE A 175 8.11 17.85 8.64
CA PHE A 175 9.05 18.79 8.01
C PHE A 175 10.19 19.16 8.95
N LYS A 176 9.90 19.33 10.25
CA LYS A 176 10.94 19.56 11.25
C LYS A 176 11.89 18.37 11.38
N LYS A 177 11.37 17.15 11.34
CA LYS A 177 12.18 15.92 11.46
C LYS A 177 13.04 15.65 10.22
N THR A 178 12.48 15.86 9.03
CA THR A 178 13.16 15.55 7.77
C THR A 178 14.01 16.69 7.22
N GLY A 179 13.71 17.94 7.59
CA GLY A 179 14.33 19.15 7.02
C GLY A 179 13.90 19.43 5.58
N ILE A 180 12.96 18.66 5.02
CA ILE A 180 12.45 18.85 3.66
C ILE A 180 11.63 20.14 3.62
N MET A 181 11.92 21.00 2.64
CA MET A 181 11.13 22.21 2.47
C MET A 181 9.84 21.89 1.70
N PRO A 182 8.71 22.55 2.01
CA PRO A 182 7.45 22.32 1.29
C PRO A 182 7.56 22.49 -0.24
N LYS A 183 8.45 23.38 -0.71
CA LYS A 183 8.73 23.60 -2.14
C LYS A 183 9.36 22.39 -2.86
N ASP A 184 9.96 21.47 -2.10
CA ASP A 184 10.62 20.28 -2.65
C ASP A 184 9.61 19.11 -2.83
N ILE A 185 8.37 19.29 -2.40
CA ILE A 185 7.30 18.29 -2.51
C ILE A 185 6.56 18.51 -3.84
N ASN A 186 6.64 17.53 -4.73
CA ASN A 186 5.97 17.63 -6.04
C ASN A 186 4.51 17.15 -6.01
N ILE A 187 4.17 16.22 -5.10
CA ILE A 187 2.87 15.57 -5.05
C ILE A 187 2.42 15.50 -3.60
N LEU A 188 1.22 16.00 -3.33
CA LEU A 188 0.53 15.84 -2.05
C LEU A 188 -0.70 14.94 -2.26
N ILE A 189 -0.79 13.87 -1.48
CA ILE A 189 -1.95 12.97 -1.45
C ILE A 189 -2.56 13.09 -0.06
N TYR A 190 -3.86 13.41 0.03
CA TYR A 190 -4.59 13.50 1.29
C TYR A 190 -5.95 12.81 1.16
N SER A 191 -6.45 12.32 2.29
CA SER A 191 -7.83 11.83 2.44
C SER A 191 -8.43 12.51 3.66
N LEU A 192 -9.60 13.11 3.48
CA LEU A 192 -10.43 13.68 4.55
C LEU A 192 -11.63 12.79 4.79
#